data_AF-A0AA38IWM6-F1
#
_entry.id   AF-A0AA38IWM6-F1
#
_cell.length_a   1.000
_cell.length_b   1.000
_cell.length_c   1.000
_cell.angle_alpha   90.00
_cell.angle_beta   90.00
_cell.angle_gamma   90.00
#
_symmetry.space_group_name_H-M   'P 1'
#
loop_
_entity.id
_entity.type
_entity.pdbx_description
1 polymer ?
#
loop_
_entity_poly.entity_id
_entity_poly.type
_entity_poly.pdbx_seq_one_letter_code
_entity_poly.pdbx_strand_id
1 'polypeptide(L)'
;MFYDSDDCLWLFRLISIDMYLFKPMKVLLKLTFYIVVVLTGIQTVMFLKKSETYYFVKCQPIYFGSFFIEPWPINRLGHVLERRIKRQSIYFNILLIVITVVSLVSGILHALPIEDDEEIFYTLAFFQEYFPRCQRFLCFVYRMGFVLLSIVMPAPFLISIYVGCHAQYQICMLVHVLKTVNKVNQTEESDLLLDKNYQEKTKNLLKFCIKRHCQLTHADREAMKEVQILAILFCITTSILFICMIIFIFSCSFREASKGRYLRLPTLIFPAGVIFVHIFFLAQGIENMGSFKVLLQSSWYNWNKENKMIYLMFLTNCKNPYKLRFSNSFSVDYELAVSILKSVYSVLSVLGYWKR
;
A
#
# COMPACT_ATOMS: atom_id res chain seq x y z
N MET A 1 -16.99 -13.40 7.75
CA MET A 1 -15.76 -13.35 6.95
C MET A 1 -15.62 -14.72 6.33
N PHE A 2 -15.97 -14.88 5.05
CA PHE A 2 -15.89 -16.17 4.37
C PHE A 2 -14.41 -16.44 4.06
N TYR A 3 -13.85 -17.45 4.73
CA TYR A 3 -12.51 -17.95 4.42
C TYR A 3 -12.60 -18.77 3.15
N ASP A 4 -12.18 -18.18 2.03
CA ASP A 4 -12.00 -18.95 0.80
C ASP A 4 -10.69 -19.74 0.92
N SER A 5 -10.76 -21.07 0.80
CA SER A 5 -9.59 -21.95 0.89
C SER A 5 -8.57 -21.70 -0.23
N ASP A 6 -8.98 -20.96 -1.27
CA ASP A 6 -8.19 -20.69 -2.47
C ASP A 6 -7.55 -19.30 -2.49
N ASP A 7 -7.53 -18.58 -1.36
CA ASP A 7 -6.85 -17.29 -1.28
C ASP A 7 -5.33 -17.44 -1.44
N CYS A 8 -4.84 -17.15 -2.64
CA CYS A 8 -3.42 -17.20 -2.98
C CYS A 8 -2.57 -16.17 -2.21
N LEU A 9 -3.22 -15.18 -1.57
CA LEU A 9 -2.62 -14.18 -0.70
C LEU A 9 -2.92 -14.45 0.79
N TRP A 10 -3.25 -15.69 1.17
CA TRP A 10 -3.60 -16.04 2.56
C TRP A 10 -2.52 -15.61 3.57
N LEU A 11 -1.23 -15.76 3.23
CA LEU A 11 -0.14 -15.35 4.11
C LEU A 11 -0.09 -13.83 4.25
N PHE A 12 -0.30 -13.12 3.15
CA PHE A 12 -0.38 -11.66 3.14
C PHE A 12 -1.51 -11.17 4.04
N ARG A 13 -2.70 -11.77 3.90
CA ARG A 13 -3.86 -11.49 4.73
C ARG A 13 -3.59 -11.81 6.20
N LEU A 14 -2.95 -12.95 6.49
CA LEU A 14 -2.62 -13.37 7.85
C LEU A 14 -1.76 -12.32 8.55
N ILE A 15 -0.68 -11.90 7.90
CA ILE A 15 0.29 -10.94 8.47
C ILE A 15 -0.28 -9.53 8.50
N SER A 16 -0.99 -9.08 7.47
CA SER A 16 -1.38 -7.67 7.32
C SER A 16 -2.74 -7.34 7.93
N ILE A 17 -3.65 -8.31 8.02
CA ILE A 17 -5.03 -8.11 8.48
C ILE A 17 -5.29 -8.94 9.72
N ASP A 18 -5.16 -10.26 9.64
CA ASP A 18 -5.61 -11.15 10.72
C ASP A 18 -4.81 -10.94 12.01
N MET A 19 -3.50 -10.69 11.90
CA MET A 19 -2.63 -10.33 13.02
C MET A 19 -3.16 -9.10 13.78
N TYR A 20 -3.64 -8.08 13.06
CA TYR A 20 -4.19 -6.85 13.67
C TYR A 20 -5.64 -7.03 14.14
N LEU A 21 -6.36 -8.01 13.60
CA LEU A 21 -7.70 -8.37 14.06
C LEU A 21 -7.69 -9.20 15.35
N PHE A 22 -6.58 -9.87 15.66
CA PHE A 22 -6.41 -10.67 16.85
C PHE A 22 -6.57 -9.85 18.14
N LYS A 23 -7.39 -10.33 19.08
CA LYS A 23 -7.77 -9.57 20.31
C LYS A 23 -6.56 -9.03 21.10
N PRO A 24 -5.53 -9.82 21.46
CA PRO A 24 -4.42 -9.29 22.23
C PRO A 24 -3.58 -8.30 21.41
N MET A 25 -3.47 -8.46 20.09
CA MET A 25 -2.80 -7.48 19.24
C MET A 25 -3.57 -6.15 19.21
N LYS A 26 -4.91 -6.16 19.18
CA LYS A 26 -5.71 -4.94 19.34
C LYS A 26 -5.48 -4.26 20.68
N VAL A 27 -5.37 -5.03 21.76
CA VAL A 27 -5.07 -4.48 23.10
C VAL A 27 -3.66 -3.88 23.11
N LEU A 28 -2.68 -4.59 22.54
CA LEU A 28 -1.31 -4.14 22.44
C LEU A 28 -1.20 -2.86 21.59
N LEU A 29 -1.81 -2.83 20.40
CA LEU A 29 -1.90 -1.64 19.53
C LEU A 29 -2.55 -0.46 20.24
N LYS A 30 -3.65 -0.68 20.97
CA LYS A 30 -4.29 0.38 21.77
C LYS A 30 -3.33 0.88 22.84
N LEU A 31 -2.67 -0.02 23.57
CA LEU A 31 -1.71 0.34 24.60
C LEU A 31 -0.52 1.13 24.02
N THR A 32 0.08 0.67 22.93
CA THR A 32 1.16 1.37 22.23
C THR A 32 0.70 2.71 21.70
N PHE A 33 -0.50 2.78 21.15
CA PHE A 33 -1.10 4.05 20.75
C PHE A 33 -1.24 4.99 21.94
N TYR A 34 -1.76 4.54 23.08
CA TYR A 34 -1.81 5.36 24.29
C TYR A 34 -0.42 5.79 24.76
N ILE A 35 0.57 4.89 24.78
CA ILE A 35 1.94 5.20 25.17
C ILE A 35 2.55 6.23 24.22
N VAL A 36 2.41 6.05 22.90
CA VAL A 36 2.93 6.98 21.89
C VAL A 36 2.20 8.31 21.96
N VAL A 37 0.86 8.33 22.06
CA VAL A 37 0.09 9.58 22.22
C VAL A 37 0.45 10.29 23.52
N VAL A 38 0.69 9.58 24.61
CA VAL A 38 1.13 10.20 25.87
C VAL A 38 2.57 10.69 25.75
N LEU A 39 3.49 9.93 25.17
CA LEU A 39 4.89 10.34 25.00
C LEU A 39 5.02 11.49 24.01
N THR A 40 4.44 11.35 22.83
CA THR A 40 4.33 12.41 21.84
C THR A 40 3.52 13.56 22.42
N GLY A 41 2.49 13.32 23.23
CA GLY A 41 1.71 14.34 23.91
C GLY A 41 2.51 15.07 24.98
N ILE A 42 3.41 14.42 25.72
CA ILE A 42 4.32 15.06 26.68
C ILE A 42 5.40 15.84 25.94
N GLN A 43 6.03 15.24 24.92
CA GLN A 43 6.98 15.93 24.04
C GLN A 43 6.32 17.12 23.35
N THR A 44 5.09 16.96 22.87
CA THR A 44 4.27 17.98 22.22
C THR A 44 3.78 18.99 23.21
N VAL A 45 3.34 18.67 24.43
CA VAL A 45 2.91 19.66 25.45
C VAL A 45 4.10 20.47 25.96
N MET A 46 5.28 19.85 26.07
CA MET A 46 6.54 20.55 26.30
C MET A 46 6.95 21.42 25.11
N PHE A 47 6.58 21.05 23.88
CA PHE A 47 6.87 21.79 22.64
C PHE A 47 5.78 22.80 22.23
N LEU A 48 4.54 22.59 22.66
CA LEU A 48 3.29 23.20 22.23
C LEU A 48 2.36 23.28 23.44
N LYS A 49 2.44 24.42 24.11
CA LYS A 49 1.40 25.04 24.90
C LYS A 49 0.17 25.43 24.03
N LYS A 50 -0.30 24.57 23.10
CA LYS A 50 -1.53 24.76 22.28
C LYS A 50 -2.01 23.54 21.46
N SER A 51 -3.23 23.08 21.79
CA SER A 51 -4.35 22.53 20.97
C SER A 51 -4.22 21.20 20.19
N GLU A 52 -5.34 20.48 20.16
CA GLU A 52 -5.50 19.01 20.13
C GLU A 52 -5.87 18.37 18.78
N THR A 53 -5.63 17.04 18.65
CA THR A 53 -5.87 16.22 17.44
C THR A 53 -6.43 14.82 17.80
N TYR A 54 -7.52 14.75 18.56
CA TYR A 54 -7.89 13.52 19.28
C TYR A 54 -8.72 12.46 18.51
N TYR A 55 -9.17 12.69 17.28
CA TYR A 55 -10.18 11.79 16.65
C TYR A 55 -9.68 10.80 15.58
N PHE A 56 -8.41 10.84 15.16
CA PHE A 56 -8.03 10.32 13.84
C PHE A 56 -7.61 8.83 13.79
N VAL A 57 -7.01 8.29 14.85
CA VAL A 57 -6.34 6.96 14.77
C VAL A 57 -7.27 5.79 15.15
N LYS A 58 -8.43 6.06 15.75
CA LYS A 58 -9.32 5.01 16.27
C LYS A 58 -10.04 4.18 15.19
N CYS A 59 -10.07 4.63 13.95
CA CYS A 59 -10.94 4.04 12.92
C CYS A 59 -10.20 3.32 11.76
N GLN A 60 -8.88 3.44 11.65
CA GLN A 60 -8.08 2.89 10.54
C GLN A 60 -8.33 1.40 10.24
N PRO A 61 -8.27 0.47 11.22
CA PRO A 61 -8.44 -0.96 10.94
C PRO A 61 -9.88 -1.36 10.60
N ILE A 62 -10.86 -0.54 10.97
CA ILE A 62 -12.29 -0.79 10.72
C ILE A 62 -12.62 -0.41 9.27
N TYR A 63 -12.04 0.68 8.76
CA TYR A 63 -12.26 1.11 7.38
C TYR A 63 -11.68 0.13 6.35
N PHE A 64 -10.46 -0.37 6.55
CA PHE A 64 -9.87 -1.33 5.60
C PHE A 64 -10.61 -2.68 5.52
N GLY A 65 -11.32 -3.07 6.58
CA GLY A 65 -12.10 -4.31 6.64
C GLY A 65 -13.44 -4.25 5.90
N SER A 66 -13.97 -3.07 5.58
CA SER A 66 -15.24 -2.92 4.84
C SER A 66 -15.11 -3.01 3.31
N PHE A 67 -13.89 -3.05 2.77
CA PHE A 67 -13.65 -2.97 1.31
C PHE A 67 -13.70 -4.31 0.57
N PHE A 68 -14.18 -5.39 1.20
CA PHE A 68 -14.31 -6.67 0.52
C PHE A 68 -15.55 -6.67 -0.37
N ILE A 69 -15.39 -6.20 -1.62
CA ILE A 69 -16.23 -6.70 -2.72
C ILE A 69 -16.09 -8.22 -2.72
N GLU A 70 -17.19 -8.96 -2.82
CA GLU A 70 -17.15 -10.41 -2.99
C GLU A 70 -16.13 -10.78 -4.07
N PRO A 71 -15.01 -11.41 -3.69
CA PRO A 71 -13.93 -11.67 -4.62
C PRO A 71 -14.41 -12.65 -5.68
N TRP A 72 -14.06 -12.39 -6.94
CA TRP A 72 -14.29 -13.37 -7.99
C TRP A 72 -13.44 -14.61 -7.71
N PRO A 73 -14.03 -15.82 -7.61
CA PRO A 73 -13.25 -17.05 -7.48
C PRO A 73 -12.33 -17.23 -8.70
N ILE A 74 -11.04 -17.37 -8.43
CA ILE A 74 -9.96 -17.45 -9.44
C ILE A 74 -10.13 -18.71 -10.31
N ASN A 75 -10.70 -19.79 -9.76
CA ASN A 75 -10.82 -21.11 -10.38
C ASN A 75 -11.67 -21.13 -11.67
N ARG A 76 -12.44 -20.07 -11.92
CA ARG A 76 -13.28 -19.95 -13.12
C ARG A 76 -12.56 -19.35 -14.33
N LEU A 77 -11.33 -18.85 -14.16
CA LEU A 77 -10.56 -18.23 -15.24
C LEU A 77 -9.39 -19.15 -15.60
N GLY A 78 -9.37 -19.63 -16.85
CA GLY A 78 -8.53 -20.75 -17.29
C GLY A 78 -7.07 -20.73 -16.81
N HIS A 79 -6.47 -21.93 -16.76
CA HIS A 79 -5.20 -22.24 -16.08
C HIS A 79 -4.02 -21.29 -16.33
N VAL A 80 -3.96 -20.62 -17.49
CA VAL A 80 -2.89 -19.67 -17.81
C VAL A 80 -2.97 -18.41 -16.92
N LEU A 81 -4.17 -17.86 -16.70
CA LEU A 81 -4.35 -16.67 -15.87
C LEU A 81 -4.13 -17.01 -14.39
N GLU A 82 -4.71 -18.11 -13.94
CA GLU A 82 -4.54 -18.63 -12.59
C GLU A 82 -3.05 -18.81 -12.25
N ARG A 83 -2.27 -19.45 -13.14
CA ARG A 83 -0.82 -19.64 -12.95
C ARG A 83 -0.08 -18.30 -12.85
N ARG A 84 -0.49 -17.30 -13.63
CA ARG A 84 0.11 -15.95 -13.58
C ARG A 84 -0.17 -15.26 -12.24
N ILE A 85 -1.42 -15.31 -11.78
CA ILE A 85 -1.84 -14.72 -10.49
C ILE A 85 -1.09 -15.43 -9.35
N LYS A 86 -1.07 -16.77 -9.33
CA LYS A 86 -0.32 -17.56 -8.34
C LYS A 86 1.17 -17.24 -8.30
N ARG A 87 1.81 -17.07 -9.47
CA ARG A 87 3.23 -16.68 -9.53
C ARG A 87 3.45 -15.30 -8.93
N GLN A 88 2.58 -14.33 -9.23
CA GLN A 88 2.68 -12.98 -8.67
C GLN A 88 2.41 -12.98 -7.16
N SER A 89 1.44 -13.75 -6.69
CA SER A 89 1.12 -13.82 -5.25
C SER A 89 2.27 -14.43 -4.45
N ILE A 90 2.95 -15.45 -4.98
CA ILE A 90 4.16 -16.02 -4.37
C ILE A 90 5.25 -14.95 -4.22
N TYR A 91 5.49 -14.16 -5.27
CA TYR A 91 6.46 -13.05 -5.22
C TYR A 91 6.11 -12.05 -4.10
N PHE A 92 4.84 -11.60 -4.01
CA PHE A 92 4.41 -10.68 -2.96
C PHE A 92 4.51 -11.28 -1.56
N ASN A 93 4.21 -12.57 -1.39
CA ASN A 93 4.35 -13.26 -0.11
C ASN A 93 5.82 -13.32 0.34
N ILE A 94 6.75 -13.66 -0.57
CA ILE A 94 8.19 -13.68 -0.26
C ILE A 94 8.66 -12.28 0.15
N LEU A 95 8.28 -11.27 -0.63
CA LEU A 95 8.63 -9.88 -0.34
C LEU A 95 8.13 -9.44 1.03
N LEU A 96 6.88 -9.77 1.36
CA LEU A 96 6.28 -9.46 2.66
C LEU A 96 7.08 -10.08 3.81
N ILE A 97 7.45 -11.36 3.70
CA ILE A 97 8.29 -12.03 4.69
C ILE A 97 9.62 -11.28 4.87
N VAL A 98 10.27 -10.91 3.75
CA VAL A 98 11.54 -10.15 3.79
C VAL A 98 11.36 -8.81 4.49
N ILE A 99 10.31 -8.04 4.14
CA ILE A 99 9.99 -6.76 4.79
C ILE A 99 9.78 -6.96 6.29
N THR A 100 8.95 -7.91 6.69
CA THR A 100 8.65 -8.17 8.11
C THR A 100 9.90 -8.59 8.89
N VAL A 101 10.72 -9.48 8.34
CA VAL A 101 11.97 -9.93 8.97
C VAL A 101 12.96 -8.78 9.11
N VAL A 102 13.20 -8.00 8.05
CA VAL A 102 14.15 -6.88 8.10
C VAL A 102 13.64 -5.78 9.04
N SER A 103 12.34 -5.49 9.03
CA SER A 103 11.73 -4.58 10.00
C SER A 103 11.92 -5.06 11.42
N LEU A 104 11.66 -6.33 11.73
CA LEU A 104 11.87 -6.90 13.05
C LEU A 104 13.34 -6.80 13.49
N VAL A 105 14.28 -7.15 12.60
CA VAL A 105 15.72 -6.98 12.86
C VAL A 105 16.04 -5.52 13.14
N SER A 106 15.48 -4.57 12.39
CA SER A 106 15.65 -3.14 12.65
C SER A 106 15.11 -2.76 14.04
N GLY A 107 13.93 -3.26 14.43
CA GLY A 107 13.36 -3.04 15.76
C GLY A 107 14.25 -3.56 16.89
N ILE A 108 14.82 -4.76 16.73
CA ILE A 108 15.78 -5.35 17.68
C ILE A 108 17.06 -4.50 17.76
N LEU A 109 17.62 -4.08 16.62
CA LEU A 109 18.82 -3.25 16.58
C LEU A 109 18.61 -1.88 17.26
N HIS A 110 17.41 -1.30 17.17
CA HIS A 110 17.05 -0.07 17.87
C HIS A 110 16.77 -0.30 19.38
N ALA A 111 16.31 -1.49 19.75
CA ALA A 111 16.10 -1.84 21.15
C ALA A 111 17.42 -2.08 21.91
N LEU A 112 18.46 -2.60 21.24
CA LEU A 112 19.78 -2.81 21.84
C LEU A 112 20.41 -1.47 22.25
N PRO A 113 20.90 -1.31 23.49
CA PRO A 113 21.57 -0.08 23.91
C PRO A 113 22.92 0.09 23.21
N ILE A 114 23.17 1.29 22.70
CA ILE A 114 24.47 1.75 22.21
C ILE A 114 24.90 2.96 23.03
N GLU A 115 26.20 3.11 23.24
CA GLU A 115 26.81 4.32 23.79
C GLU A 115 26.33 5.54 22.98
N ASP A 116 26.01 6.65 23.66
CA ASP A 116 25.45 7.87 23.07
C ASP A 116 23.96 7.81 22.63
N ASP A 117 23.21 6.75 22.94
CA ASP A 117 21.77 6.71 22.62
C ASP A 117 20.98 7.87 23.27
N GLU A 118 21.46 8.38 24.39
CA GLU A 118 20.89 9.53 25.12
C GLU A 118 21.04 10.84 24.32
N GLU A 119 22.08 10.97 23.47
CA GLU A 119 22.25 12.14 22.59
C GLU A 119 21.25 12.13 21.42
N ILE A 120 20.85 10.94 20.98
CA ILE A 120 19.98 10.76 19.81
C ILE A 120 18.51 10.76 20.21
N PHE A 121 18.19 10.05 21.30
CA PHE A 121 16.82 9.91 21.78
C PHE A 121 16.59 10.81 22.98
N TYR A 122 16.00 11.98 22.72
CA TYR A 122 15.61 12.94 23.76
C TYR A 122 14.87 12.30 24.93
N THR A 123 13.99 11.33 24.66
CA THR A 123 13.24 10.60 25.69
C THR A 123 14.14 9.85 26.68
N LEU A 124 15.27 9.30 26.22
CA LEU A 124 16.23 8.60 27.08
C LEU A 124 16.97 9.59 28.00
N ALA A 125 17.47 10.70 27.42
CA ALA A 125 18.08 11.78 28.21
C ALA A 125 17.10 12.34 29.26
N PHE A 126 15.84 12.52 28.88
CA PHE A 126 14.79 12.96 29.79
C PHE A 126 14.58 11.99 30.96
N PHE A 127 14.57 10.67 30.73
CA PHE A 127 14.43 9.70 31.82
C PHE A 127 15.62 9.72 32.78
N GLN A 128 16.82 9.91 32.26
CA GLN A 128 18.05 10.00 33.05
C GLN A 128 18.06 11.25 33.93
N GLU A 129 17.65 12.39 33.37
CA GLU A 129 17.64 13.68 34.07
C GLU A 129 16.52 13.76 35.12
N TYR A 130 15.28 13.41 34.76
CA TYR A 130 14.12 13.64 35.62
C TYR A 130 13.70 12.43 36.46
N PHE A 131 14.08 11.21 36.08
CA PHE A 131 13.64 9.97 36.73
C PHE A 131 14.80 9.01 37.06
N PRO A 132 15.87 9.45 37.74
CA PRO A 132 17.09 8.64 37.92
C PRO A 132 16.87 7.31 38.64
N ARG A 133 15.87 7.24 39.54
CA ARG A 133 15.50 6.00 40.25
C ARG A 133 14.81 4.97 39.33
N CYS A 134 14.03 5.44 38.35
CA CYS A 134 13.21 4.60 37.46
C CYS A 134 13.79 4.49 36.04
N GLN A 135 14.90 5.19 35.74
CA GLN A 135 15.44 5.32 34.39
C GLN A 135 15.67 3.97 33.70
N ARG A 136 16.22 2.97 34.40
CA ARG A 136 16.51 1.65 33.80
C ARG A 136 15.24 0.98 33.28
N PHE A 137 14.17 1.04 34.06
CA PHE A 137 12.88 0.48 33.70
C PHE A 137 12.23 1.27 32.56
N LEU A 138 12.19 2.60 32.65
CA LEU A 138 11.60 3.45 31.62
C LEU A 138 12.33 3.36 30.28
N CYS A 139 13.67 3.36 30.30
CA CYS A 139 14.52 3.15 29.13
C CYS A 139 14.29 1.76 28.52
N PHE A 140 14.17 0.71 29.33
CA PHE A 140 13.86 -0.63 28.85
C PHE A 140 12.50 -0.69 28.16
N VAL A 141 11.45 -0.16 28.80
CA VAL A 141 10.09 -0.13 28.23
C VAL A 141 10.06 0.66 26.92
N TYR A 142 10.71 1.83 26.88
CA TYR A 142 10.82 2.65 25.67
C TYR A 142 11.54 1.91 24.54
N ARG A 143 12.66 1.25 24.84
CA ARG A 143 13.43 0.47 23.86
C ARG A 143 12.65 -0.73 23.31
N MET A 144 11.93 -1.45 24.17
CA MET A 144 11.04 -2.53 23.73
C MET A 144 9.91 -2.03 22.81
N GLY A 145 9.53 -0.77 22.95
CA GLY A 145 8.63 -0.08 22.02
C GLY A 145 9.10 -0.13 20.57
N PHE A 146 10.41 -0.09 20.29
CA PHE A 146 10.92 -0.13 18.90
C PHE A 146 10.68 -1.48 18.21
N VAL A 147 10.77 -2.59 18.93
CA VAL A 147 10.45 -3.92 18.40
C VAL A 147 9.00 -3.94 17.93
N LEU A 148 8.09 -3.41 18.75
CA LEU A 148 6.68 -3.36 18.41
C LEU A 148 6.37 -2.37 17.29
N LEU A 149 6.97 -1.17 17.34
CA LEU A 149 6.84 -0.17 16.28
C LEU A 149 7.31 -0.70 14.93
N SER A 150 8.35 -1.55 14.92
CA SER A 150 8.85 -2.16 13.69
C SER A 150 7.82 -3.05 12.98
N ILE A 151 6.88 -3.63 13.73
CA ILE A 151 5.76 -4.41 13.18
C ILE A 151 4.58 -3.51 12.84
N VAL A 152 4.29 -2.53 13.69
CA VAL A 152 3.09 -1.68 13.55
C VAL A 152 3.24 -0.65 12.43
N MET A 153 4.40 -0.03 12.25
CA MET A 153 4.58 1.05 11.28
C MET A 153 4.44 0.61 9.82
N PRO A 154 4.96 -0.55 9.37
CA PRO A 154 4.75 -1.01 8.00
C PRO A 154 3.30 -1.41 7.68
N ALA A 155 2.51 -1.74 8.70
CA ALA A 155 1.19 -2.35 8.54
C ALA A 155 0.24 -1.63 7.58
N PRO A 156 0.03 -0.31 7.68
CA PRO A 156 -0.92 0.39 6.81
C PRO A 156 -0.49 0.32 5.33
N PHE A 157 0.81 0.34 5.08
CA PHE A 157 1.36 0.24 3.73
C PHE A 157 1.23 -1.17 3.18
N LEU A 158 1.48 -2.18 4.01
CA LEU A 158 1.26 -3.58 3.65
C LEU A 158 -0.22 -3.83 3.33
N ILE A 159 -1.14 -3.36 4.17
CA ILE A 159 -2.58 -3.41 3.89
C ILE A 159 -2.92 -2.72 2.56
N SER A 160 -2.32 -1.55 2.28
CA SER A 160 -2.53 -0.84 1.01
C SER A 160 -2.02 -1.66 -0.20
N ILE A 161 -0.86 -2.30 -0.06
CA ILE A 161 -0.31 -3.22 -1.08
C ILE A 161 -1.27 -4.41 -1.28
N TYR A 162 -1.75 -5.03 -0.20
CA TYR A 162 -2.72 -6.12 -0.27
C TYR A 162 -3.96 -5.75 -1.08
N VAL A 163 -4.61 -4.63 -0.71
CA VAL A 163 -5.83 -4.14 -1.36
C VAL A 163 -5.54 -3.82 -2.83
N GLY A 164 -4.41 -3.17 -3.13
CA GLY A 164 -4.01 -2.89 -4.50
C GLY A 164 -3.73 -4.16 -5.32
N CYS A 165 -3.11 -5.20 -4.74
CA CYS A 165 -2.91 -6.49 -5.40
C CYS A 165 -4.25 -7.15 -5.74
N HIS A 166 -5.20 -7.14 -4.80
CA HIS A 166 -6.56 -7.64 -5.07
C HIS A 166 -7.24 -6.85 -6.19
N ALA A 167 -7.19 -5.52 -6.16
CA ALA A 167 -7.74 -4.68 -7.22
C ALA A 167 -7.09 -5.00 -8.58
N GLN A 168 -5.77 -5.15 -8.61
CA GLN A 168 -5.02 -5.53 -9.80
C GLN A 168 -5.48 -6.89 -10.35
N TYR A 169 -5.68 -7.88 -9.49
CA TYR A 169 -6.17 -9.20 -9.90
C TYR A 169 -7.60 -9.13 -10.44
N GLN A 170 -8.50 -8.37 -9.81
CA GLN A 170 -9.87 -8.17 -10.31
C GLN A 170 -9.89 -7.51 -11.68
N ILE A 171 -9.05 -6.48 -11.90
CA ILE A 171 -8.90 -5.83 -13.21
C ILE A 171 -8.31 -6.81 -14.23
N CYS A 172 -7.32 -7.62 -13.85
CA CYS A 172 -6.72 -8.62 -14.73
C CYS A 172 -7.75 -9.67 -15.18
N MET A 173 -8.62 -10.12 -14.27
CA MET A 173 -9.72 -11.05 -14.57
C MET A 173 -10.76 -10.42 -15.50
N LEU A 174 -11.15 -9.16 -15.24
CA LEU A 174 -12.05 -8.40 -16.11
C LEU A 174 -11.47 -8.29 -17.54
N VAL A 175 -10.20 -7.92 -17.65
CA VAL A 175 -9.47 -7.83 -18.92
C VAL A 175 -9.39 -9.18 -19.63
N HIS A 176 -9.22 -10.27 -18.88
CA HIS A 176 -9.22 -11.61 -19.46
C HIS A 176 -10.59 -11.97 -20.05
N VAL A 177 -11.68 -11.71 -19.34
CA VAL A 177 -13.04 -11.95 -19.85
C VAL A 177 -13.33 -11.10 -21.07
N LEU A 178 -12.88 -9.85 -21.11
CA LEU A 178 -12.95 -9.01 -22.29
C LEU A 178 -12.20 -9.61 -23.49
N LYS A 179 -11.00 -10.17 -23.27
CA LYS A 179 -10.27 -10.88 -24.34
C LYS A 179 -11.02 -12.11 -24.82
N THR A 180 -11.73 -12.81 -23.93
CA THR A 180 -12.55 -13.95 -24.31
C THR A 180 -13.70 -13.53 -25.22
N VAL A 181 -14.35 -12.39 -24.96
CA VAL A 181 -15.37 -11.83 -25.87
C VAL A 181 -14.84 -11.70 -27.30
N ASN A 182 -13.58 -11.30 -27.46
CA ASN A 182 -12.95 -11.13 -28.78
C ASN A 182 -12.55 -12.44 -29.45
N LYS A 183 -12.29 -13.48 -28.68
CA LYS A 183 -11.82 -14.78 -29.18
C LYS A 183 -12.94 -15.76 -29.53
N VAL A 184 -14.18 -15.49 -29.10
CA VAL A 184 -15.23 -16.51 -29.10
C VAL A 184 -15.44 -17.16 -30.47
N ASN A 185 -15.20 -16.50 -31.62
CA ASN A 185 -15.33 -17.16 -32.93
C ASN A 185 -14.45 -16.50 -34.00
N GLN A 186 -13.20 -16.92 -34.14
CA GLN A 186 -12.36 -16.59 -35.31
C GLN A 186 -12.58 -17.54 -36.50
N THR A 187 -13.49 -18.51 -36.39
CA THR A 187 -13.54 -19.63 -37.32
C THR A 187 -14.35 -19.37 -38.60
N GLU A 188 -15.41 -18.56 -38.59
CA GLU A 188 -16.11 -18.09 -39.82
C GLU A 188 -16.77 -16.71 -39.57
N GLU A 189 -16.22 -15.63 -40.13
CA GLU A 189 -16.63 -14.24 -39.81
C GLU A 189 -17.98 -13.82 -40.43
N SER A 190 -18.43 -14.44 -41.53
CA SER A 190 -19.62 -13.98 -42.29
C SER A 190 -20.95 -14.18 -41.57
N ASP A 191 -21.05 -15.18 -40.68
CA ASP A 191 -22.34 -15.63 -40.14
C ASP A 191 -22.60 -15.15 -38.71
N LEU A 192 -21.59 -14.56 -38.05
CA LEU A 192 -21.65 -14.12 -36.65
C LEU A 192 -22.62 -12.96 -36.40
N LEU A 193 -22.87 -12.12 -37.42
CA LEU A 193 -23.79 -11.01 -37.29
C LEU A 193 -25.25 -11.51 -37.19
N LEU A 194 -25.55 -12.68 -37.78
CA LEU A 194 -26.87 -13.29 -37.80
C LEU A 194 -27.08 -14.31 -36.67
N ASP A 195 -26.01 -14.84 -36.08
CA ASP A 195 -26.08 -15.77 -34.94
C ASP A 195 -26.61 -15.07 -33.67
N LYS A 196 -27.89 -15.30 -33.38
CA LYS A 196 -28.58 -14.78 -32.18
C LYS A 196 -27.92 -15.25 -30.88
N ASN A 197 -27.42 -16.48 -30.82
CA ASN A 197 -26.78 -17.02 -29.61
C ASN A 197 -25.46 -16.32 -29.33
N TYR A 198 -24.66 -16.09 -30.38
CA TYR A 198 -23.42 -15.32 -30.27
C TYR A 198 -23.69 -13.87 -29.82
N GLN A 199 -24.67 -13.20 -30.42
CA GLN A 199 -25.01 -11.82 -30.07
C GLN A 199 -25.52 -11.71 -28.62
N GLU A 200 -26.39 -12.63 -28.18
CA GLU A 200 -26.91 -12.63 -26.81
C GLU A 200 -25.82 -12.98 -25.79
N LYS A 201 -24.92 -13.92 -26.11
CA LYS A 201 -23.76 -14.23 -25.26
C LYS A 201 -22.83 -13.02 -25.13
N THR A 202 -22.51 -12.35 -26.23
CA THR A 202 -21.69 -11.13 -26.25
C THR A 202 -22.32 -10.01 -25.43
N LYS A 203 -23.63 -9.79 -25.60
CA LYS A 203 -24.43 -8.83 -24.83
C LYS A 203 -24.31 -9.07 -23.32
N ASN A 204 -24.51 -10.31 -22.89
CA ASN A 204 -24.47 -10.68 -21.49
C ASN A 204 -23.06 -10.55 -20.90
N LEU A 205 -22.01 -10.89 -21.66
CA LEU A 205 -20.62 -10.68 -21.24
C LEU A 205 -20.26 -9.20 -21.13
N LEU A 206 -20.66 -8.36 -22.09
CA LEU A 206 -20.43 -6.91 -22.03
C LEU A 206 -21.16 -6.28 -20.83
N LYS A 207 -22.44 -6.61 -20.63
CA LYS A 207 -23.21 -6.14 -19.46
C LYS A 207 -22.56 -6.57 -18.15
N PHE A 208 -22.10 -7.82 -18.06
CA PHE A 208 -21.36 -8.32 -16.90
C PHE A 208 -20.08 -7.51 -16.67
N CYS A 209 -19.28 -7.27 -17.71
CA CYS A 209 -18.03 -6.52 -17.61
C CYS A 209 -18.27 -5.06 -17.16
N ILE A 210 -19.30 -4.40 -17.70
CA ILE A 210 -19.69 -3.04 -17.29
C ILE A 210 -20.10 -3.03 -15.82
N LYS A 211 -21.00 -3.93 -15.41
CA LYS A 211 -21.46 -4.04 -14.02
C LYS A 211 -20.28 -4.20 -13.07
N ARG A 212 -19.33 -5.08 -13.41
CA ARG A 212 -18.13 -5.31 -12.59
C ARG A 212 -17.16 -4.13 -12.60
N HIS A 213 -16.93 -3.49 -13.74
CA HIS A 213 -16.11 -2.29 -13.80
C HIS A 213 -16.69 -1.15 -12.95
N CYS A 214 -18.01 -0.96 -12.97
CA CYS A 214 -18.68 0.01 -12.10
C CYS A 214 -18.52 -0.34 -10.62
N GLN A 215 -18.68 -1.61 -10.24
CA GLN A 215 -18.50 -2.06 -8.86
C GLN A 215 -17.06 -1.85 -8.38
N LEU A 216 -16.06 -2.19 -9.19
CA LEU A 216 -14.64 -1.96 -8.86
C LEU A 216 -14.36 -0.47 -8.69
N THR A 217 -14.83 0.37 -9.62
CA THR A 217 -14.64 1.82 -9.56
C THR A 217 -15.35 2.45 -8.37
N HIS A 218 -16.53 1.94 -8.01
CA HIS A 218 -17.28 2.42 -6.86
C HIS A 218 -16.57 2.06 -5.55
N ALA A 219 -16.19 0.80 -5.37
CA ALA A 219 -15.49 0.34 -4.17
C ALA A 219 -14.13 1.06 -3.99
N ASP A 220 -13.41 1.31 -5.08
CA ASP A 220 -12.19 2.11 -5.03
C ASP A 220 -12.44 3.54 -4.57
N ARG A 221 -13.47 4.21 -5.10
CA ARG A 221 -13.83 5.56 -4.66
C ARG A 221 -14.22 5.60 -3.19
N GLU A 222 -14.95 4.61 -2.72
CA GLU A 222 -15.29 4.52 -1.29
C GLU A 222 -14.04 4.27 -0.44
N ALA A 223 -13.16 3.36 -0.88
CA ALA A 223 -11.89 3.11 -0.22
C ALA A 223 -11.00 4.35 -0.15
N MET A 224 -10.87 5.08 -1.25
CA MET A 224 -10.02 6.26 -1.30
C MET A 224 -10.58 7.42 -0.47
N LYS A 225 -11.91 7.57 -0.33
CA LYS A 225 -12.48 8.61 0.54
C LYS A 225 -12.06 8.47 2.00
N GLU A 226 -12.10 7.24 2.52
CA GLU A 226 -11.70 6.95 3.90
C GLU A 226 -10.18 7.07 4.09
N VAL A 227 -9.41 6.71 3.06
CA VAL A 227 -7.94 6.66 3.13
C VAL A 227 -7.30 8.01 2.74
N GLN A 228 -8.00 8.92 2.07
CA GLN A 228 -7.42 10.15 1.52
C GLN A 228 -6.79 11.04 2.60
N ILE A 229 -7.52 11.33 3.68
CA ILE A 229 -7.01 12.19 4.77
C ILE A 229 -5.77 11.54 5.40
N LEU A 230 -5.82 10.23 5.55
CA LEU A 230 -4.75 9.42 6.11
C LEU A 230 -3.53 9.38 5.21
N ALA A 231 -3.71 9.19 3.92
CA ALA A 231 -2.64 9.21 2.93
C ALA A 231 -1.94 10.58 2.92
N ILE A 232 -2.69 11.68 2.99
CA ILE A 232 -2.11 13.04 3.06
C ILE A 232 -1.28 13.21 4.34
N LEU A 233 -1.84 12.87 5.51
CA LEU A 233 -1.13 12.98 6.78
C LEU A 233 0.12 12.08 6.82
N PHE A 234 0.03 10.86 6.29
CA PHE A 234 1.19 9.99 6.14
C PHE A 234 2.22 10.61 5.22
N CYS A 235 1.85 11.07 4.02
CA CYS A 235 2.79 11.70 3.09
C CYS A 235 3.54 12.87 3.72
N ILE A 236 2.86 13.74 4.48
CA ILE A 236 3.48 14.85 5.18
C ILE A 236 4.45 14.34 6.25
N THR A 237 4.00 13.46 7.15
CA THR A 237 4.82 12.95 8.25
C THR A 237 6.01 12.13 7.76
N THR A 238 5.84 11.29 6.73
CA THR A 238 6.94 10.52 6.13
C THR A 238 7.92 11.43 5.41
N SER A 239 7.46 12.49 4.74
CA SER A 239 8.36 13.45 4.08
C SER A 239 9.22 14.20 5.09
N ILE A 240 8.61 14.67 6.19
CA ILE A 240 9.34 15.33 7.28
C ILE A 240 10.35 14.36 7.90
N LEU A 241 9.93 13.14 8.24
CA LEU A 241 10.81 12.13 8.82
C LEU A 241 11.96 11.75 7.88
N PHE A 242 11.69 11.67 6.57
CA PHE A 242 12.69 11.40 5.56
C PHE A 242 13.71 12.55 5.44
N ILE A 243 13.25 13.81 5.47
CA ILE A 243 14.13 14.98 5.50
C ILE A 243 14.99 14.98 6.78
N CYS A 244 14.38 14.72 7.94
CA CYS A 244 15.11 14.58 9.21
C CYS A 244 16.16 13.47 9.14
N MET A 245 15.84 12.33 8.54
CA MET A 245 16.81 11.24 8.33
C MET A 245 17.95 11.66 7.43
N ILE A 246 17.67 12.34 6.31
CA ILE A 246 18.72 12.84 5.42
C ILE A 246 19.66 13.78 6.17
N ILE A 247 19.11 14.75 6.91
CA ILE A 247 19.91 15.68 7.71
C ILE A 247 20.76 14.90 8.72
N PHE A 248 20.14 13.96 9.45
CA PHE A 248 20.83 13.10 10.41
C PHE A 248 21.97 12.30 9.76
N ILE A 249 21.75 11.69 8.60
CA ILE A 249 22.77 10.96 7.84
C ILE A 249 23.94 11.88 7.50
N PHE A 250 23.66 13.08 7.00
CA PHE A 250 24.70 14.02 6.60
C PHE A 250 25.49 14.58 7.78
N SER A 251 24.83 14.79 8.92
CA SER A 251 25.45 15.23 10.17
C SER A 251 26.26 14.12 10.84
N CYS A 252 25.73 12.90 10.93
CA CYS A 252 26.37 11.78 11.64
C CYS A 252 27.42 11.03 10.81
N SER A 253 27.29 10.96 9.48
CA SER A 253 28.29 10.31 8.61
C SER A 253 29.65 11.06 8.61
N PHE A 254 29.73 12.23 9.25
CA PHE A 254 30.92 13.08 9.26
C PHE A 254 31.67 13.11 10.60
N ARG A 255 30.96 12.92 11.72
CA ARG A 255 31.63 12.58 12.99
C ARG A 255 32.05 11.11 12.88
N GLU A 256 33.14 10.70 13.50
CA GLU A 256 33.59 9.30 13.61
C GLU A 256 32.58 8.46 14.42
N ALA A 257 31.33 8.39 13.95
CA ALA A 257 30.21 7.83 14.66
C ALA A 257 30.44 6.33 14.78
N SER A 258 30.66 5.92 16.03
CA SER A 258 30.75 4.55 16.55
C SER A 258 30.13 3.49 15.62
N LYS A 259 30.94 2.48 15.25
CA LYS A 259 30.64 1.37 14.31
C LYS A 259 29.26 0.72 14.47
N GLY A 260 28.63 0.79 15.66
CA GLY A 260 27.28 0.26 15.91
C GLY A 260 26.11 1.07 15.31
N ARG A 261 26.26 2.38 15.07
CA ARG A 261 25.16 3.24 14.56
C ARG A 261 24.82 2.97 13.09
N TYR A 262 25.80 2.50 12.31
CA TYR A 262 25.67 2.26 10.88
C TYR A 262 24.69 1.16 10.50
N LEU A 263 24.35 0.21 11.37
CA LEU A 263 23.45 -0.90 11.01
C LEU A 263 21.96 -0.58 11.24
N ARG A 264 21.64 0.29 12.20
CA ARG A 264 20.26 0.66 12.54
C ARG A 264 19.56 1.38 11.38
N LEU A 265 20.27 2.29 10.74
CA LEU A 265 19.70 3.16 9.73
C LEU A 265 19.41 2.45 8.39
N PRO A 266 20.33 1.68 7.78
CA PRO A 266 20.05 0.93 6.55
C PRO A 266 18.93 -0.09 6.74
N THR A 267 18.87 -0.77 7.89
CA THR A 267 17.80 -1.73 8.19
C THR A 267 16.43 -1.06 8.36
N LEU A 268 16.38 0.22 8.69
CA LEU A 268 15.15 1.02 8.75
C LEU A 268 14.75 1.56 7.36
N ILE A 269 15.72 2.06 6.59
CA ILE A 269 15.51 2.61 5.24
C ILE A 269 15.11 1.52 4.25
N PHE A 270 15.68 0.33 4.36
CA PHE A 270 15.46 -0.75 3.39
C PHE A 270 13.98 -1.17 3.27
N PRO A 271 13.27 -1.56 4.37
CA PRO A 271 11.85 -1.88 4.29
C PRO A 271 11.01 -0.73 3.73
N ALA A 272 11.28 0.51 4.15
CA ALA A 272 10.56 1.69 3.69
C ALA A 272 10.74 1.91 2.18
N GLY A 273 11.98 1.80 1.67
CA GLY A 273 12.28 1.92 0.25
C GLY A 273 11.64 0.80 -0.58
N VAL A 274 11.67 -0.44 -0.10
CA VAL A 274 11.04 -1.58 -0.77
C VAL A 274 9.52 -1.40 -0.85
N ILE A 275 8.88 -0.99 0.24
CA ILE A 275 7.43 -0.69 0.30
C ILE A 275 7.09 0.43 -0.67
N PHE A 276 7.85 1.54 -0.65
CA PHE A 276 7.66 2.68 -1.54
C PHE A 276 7.67 2.23 -3.00
N VAL A 277 8.73 1.54 -3.42
CA VAL A 277 8.88 1.04 -4.79
C VAL A 277 7.72 0.12 -5.18
N HIS A 278 7.27 -0.77 -4.29
CA HIS A 278 6.17 -1.69 -4.56
C HIS A 278 4.83 -1.00 -4.74
N ILE A 279 4.52 0.02 -3.94
CA ILE A 279 3.28 0.79 -4.09
C ILE A 279 3.23 1.42 -5.50
N PHE A 280 4.33 1.99 -5.99
CA PHE A 280 4.38 2.57 -7.34
C PHE A 280 4.30 1.52 -8.45
N PHE A 281 5.03 0.39 -8.32
CA PHE A 281 4.91 -0.70 -9.29
C PHE A 281 3.49 -1.25 -9.38
N LEU A 282 2.82 -1.37 -8.24
CA LEU A 282 1.45 -1.85 -8.16
C LEU A 282 0.48 -0.86 -8.81
N ALA A 283 0.57 0.42 -8.45
CA ALA A 283 -0.28 1.46 -9.00
C ALA A 283 -0.10 1.62 -10.52
N GLN A 284 1.15 1.64 -10.99
CA GLN A 284 1.46 1.65 -12.42
C GLN A 284 0.99 0.37 -13.12
N GLY A 285 1.11 -0.77 -12.46
CA GLY A 285 0.63 -2.05 -12.98
C GLY A 285 -0.88 -2.07 -13.21
N ILE A 286 -1.65 -1.45 -12.30
CA ILE A 286 -3.09 -1.27 -12.44
C ILE A 286 -3.40 -0.36 -13.63
N GLU A 287 -2.73 0.79 -13.74
CA GLU A 287 -2.94 1.74 -14.85
C GLU A 287 -2.63 1.10 -16.22
N ASN A 288 -1.51 0.35 -16.29
CA ASN A 288 -1.07 -0.31 -17.51
C ASN A 288 -2.01 -1.44 -17.96
N MET A 289 -2.75 -2.06 -17.04
CA MET A 289 -3.75 -3.10 -17.35
C MET A 289 -5.06 -2.54 -17.93
N GLY A 290 -5.18 -1.21 -18.08
CA GLY A 290 -6.41 -0.53 -18.47
C GLY A 290 -7.23 -1.22 -19.57
N SER A 291 -8.50 -1.49 -19.26
CA SER A 291 -9.48 -2.17 -20.13
C SER A 291 -9.65 -1.51 -21.50
N PHE A 292 -9.35 -0.21 -21.62
CA PHE A 292 -9.48 0.56 -22.86
C PHE A 292 -8.70 -0.03 -24.03
N LYS A 293 -7.41 -0.37 -23.84
CA LYS A 293 -6.58 -0.92 -24.92
C LYS A 293 -7.12 -2.26 -25.42
N VAL A 294 -7.67 -3.07 -24.53
CA VAL A 294 -8.26 -4.36 -24.87
C VAL A 294 -9.61 -4.19 -25.56
N LEU A 295 -10.42 -3.23 -25.12
CA LEU A 295 -11.67 -2.88 -25.78
C LEU A 295 -11.42 -2.39 -27.22
N LEU A 296 -10.42 -1.54 -27.45
CA LEU A 296 -10.05 -1.09 -28.81
C LEU A 296 -9.66 -2.22 -29.76
N GLN A 297 -9.11 -3.33 -29.23
CA GLN A 297 -8.74 -4.52 -30.01
C GLN A 297 -9.92 -5.47 -30.26
N SER A 298 -11.14 -5.08 -29.89
CA SER A 298 -12.31 -5.94 -30.04
C SER A 298 -12.83 -5.98 -31.47
N SER A 299 -13.33 -7.14 -31.90
CA SER A 299 -13.97 -7.34 -33.20
C SER A 299 -15.41 -6.78 -33.22
N TRP A 300 -15.55 -5.54 -32.78
CA TRP A 300 -16.83 -4.86 -32.59
C TRP A 300 -17.63 -4.72 -33.89
N TYR A 301 -16.97 -4.81 -35.04
CA TYR A 301 -17.59 -4.78 -36.37
C TYR A 301 -18.57 -5.95 -36.57
N ASN A 302 -18.28 -7.13 -35.97
CA ASN A 302 -19.12 -8.34 -36.02
C ASN A 302 -20.34 -8.30 -35.07
N TRP A 303 -20.52 -7.21 -34.32
CA TRP A 303 -21.61 -7.07 -33.37
C TRP A 303 -22.84 -6.38 -33.97
N ASN A 304 -24.02 -6.76 -33.50
CA ASN A 304 -25.26 -6.09 -33.85
C ASN A 304 -25.31 -4.65 -33.27
N LYS A 305 -26.32 -3.87 -33.68
CA LYS A 305 -26.47 -2.46 -33.26
C LYS A 305 -26.54 -2.31 -31.73
N GLU A 306 -27.22 -3.21 -31.04
CA GLU A 306 -27.37 -3.16 -29.58
C GLU A 306 -26.02 -3.37 -28.87
N ASN A 307 -25.29 -4.41 -29.24
CA ASN A 307 -23.98 -4.72 -28.68
C ASN A 307 -22.95 -3.63 -28.98
N LYS A 308 -22.98 -3.05 -30.18
CA LYS A 308 -22.16 -1.88 -30.54
C LYS A 308 -22.45 -0.69 -29.62
N MET A 309 -23.72 -0.44 -29.29
CA MET A 309 -24.10 0.63 -28.38
C MET A 309 -23.58 0.39 -26.96
N ILE A 310 -23.75 -0.82 -26.43
CA ILE A 310 -23.24 -1.22 -25.10
C ILE A 310 -21.70 -1.11 -25.06
N TYR A 311 -21.02 -1.56 -26.11
CA TYR A 311 -19.59 -1.44 -26.25
C TYR A 311 -19.13 0.02 -26.24
N LEU A 312 -19.77 0.90 -27.01
CA LEU A 312 -19.41 2.32 -27.06
C LEU A 312 -19.60 3.01 -25.71
N MET A 313 -20.66 2.66 -24.97
CA MET A 313 -20.84 3.12 -23.59
C MET A 313 -19.68 2.66 -22.70
N PHE A 314 -19.27 1.40 -22.82
CA PHE A 314 -18.16 0.87 -22.03
C PHE A 314 -16.82 1.52 -22.40
N LEU A 315 -16.52 1.62 -23.70
CA LEU A 315 -15.32 2.23 -24.24
C LEU A 315 -15.19 3.68 -23.77
N THR A 316 -16.29 4.44 -23.78
CA THR A 316 -16.32 5.84 -23.31
C THR A 316 -15.99 5.94 -21.83
N ASN A 317 -16.54 5.05 -21.00
CA ASN A 317 -16.24 5.00 -19.56
C ASN A 317 -14.79 4.56 -19.28
N CYS A 318 -14.21 3.70 -20.12
CA CYS A 318 -12.82 3.26 -20.01
C CYS A 318 -11.80 4.22 -20.64
N LYS A 319 -12.23 5.26 -21.36
CA LYS A 319 -11.32 6.20 -22.06
C LYS A 319 -10.26 6.79 -21.12
N ASN A 320 -10.68 7.11 -19.89
CA ASN A 320 -9.75 7.51 -18.84
C ASN A 320 -9.21 6.27 -18.15
N PRO A 321 -7.88 6.03 -18.17
CA PRO A 321 -7.32 4.87 -17.50
C PRO A 321 -7.65 4.96 -16.01
N TYR A 322 -7.93 3.79 -15.43
CA TYR A 322 -8.10 3.69 -14.01
C TYR A 322 -6.77 4.03 -13.34
N LYS A 323 -6.77 5.10 -12.54
CA LYS A 323 -5.61 5.54 -11.76
C LYS A 323 -5.95 5.45 -10.30
N LEU A 324 -5.04 4.92 -9.49
CA LEU A 324 -5.14 5.01 -8.04
C LEU A 324 -4.91 6.48 -7.64
N ARG A 325 -5.95 7.14 -7.13
CA ARG A 325 -5.91 8.57 -6.78
C ARG A 325 -6.11 8.74 -5.29
N PHE A 326 -5.13 9.35 -4.61
CA PHE A 326 -5.29 9.76 -3.21
C PHE A 326 -6.11 11.05 -3.11
N SER A 327 -6.03 11.92 -4.12
CA SER A 327 -6.88 13.11 -4.20
C SER A 327 -7.23 13.39 -5.66
N ASN A 328 -8.12 14.35 -5.88
CA ASN A 328 -8.46 14.81 -7.23
C ASN A 328 -7.23 15.29 -8.03
N SER A 329 -6.16 15.70 -7.33
CA SER A 329 -4.94 16.28 -7.91
C SER A 329 -3.72 15.35 -7.87
N PHE A 330 -3.77 14.27 -7.08
CA PHE A 330 -2.63 13.37 -6.87
C PHE A 330 -2.99 11.93 -7.24
N SER A 331 -2.46 11.46 -8.38
CA SER A 331 -2.38 10.06 -8.74
C SER A 331 -1.07 9.45 -8.25
N VAL A 332 -1.15 8.19 -7.80
CA VAL A 332 0.04 7.38 -7.51
C VAL A 332 0.49 6.77 -8.82
N ASP A 333 1.45 7.40 -9.48
CA ASP A 333 2.01 6.94 -10.74
C ASP A 333 3.53 7.11 -10.76
N TYR A 334 4.15 6.59 -11.83
CA TYR A 334 5.59 6.69 -12.00
C TYR A 334 6.08 8.15 -12.06
N GLU A 335 5.27 9.07 -12.58
CA GLU A 335 5.60 10.50 -12.65
C GLU A 335 5.76 11.10 -11.26
N LEU A 336 4.82 10.82 -10.35
CA LEU A 336 4.95 11.20 -8.94
C LEU A 336 6.19 10.60 -8.29
N ALA A 337 6.48 9.31 -8.52
CA ALA A 337 7.66 8.65 -7.97
C ALA A 337 8.97 9.35 -8.39
N VAL A 338 9.10 9.63 -9.69
CA VAL A 338 10.27 10.33 -10.25
C VAL A 338 10.37 11.74 -9.70
N SER A 339 9.25 12.45 -9.55
CA SER A 339 9.22 13.78 -8.95
C SER A 339 9.77 13.77 -7.52
N ILE A 340 9.32 12.84 -6.68
CA ILE A 340 9.82 12.67 -5.32
C ILE A 340 11.33 12.38 -5.34
N LEU A 341 11.80 11.42 -6.15
CA LEU A 341 13.22 11.09 -6.23
C LEU A 341 14.08 12.29 -6.66
N LYS A 342 13.60 13.11 -7.60
CA LYS A 342 14.28 14.35 -8.02
C LYS A 342 14.34 15.37 -6.87
N SER A 343 13.25 15.55 -6.13
CA SER A 343 13.22 16.45 -4.96
C SER A 343 14.22 16.00 -3.89
N VAL A 344 14.26 14.70 -3.60
CA VAL A 344 15.22 14.11 -2.66
C VAL A 344 16.66 14.36 -3.12
N TYR A 345 16.97 14.06 -4.39
CA TYR A 345 18.29 14.28 -4.96
C TYR A 345 18.70 15.76 -4.92
N SER A 346 17.77 16.67 -5.20
CA SER A 346 18.01 18.11 -5.14
C SER A 346 18.38 18.57 -3.72
N VAL A 347 17.60 18.15 -2.70
CA VAL A 347 17.90 18.47 -1.29
C VAL A 347 19.26 17.90 -0.88
N LEU A 348 19.55 16.66 -1.24
CA LEU A 348 20.85 16.02 -0.97
C LEU A 348 22.01 16.78 -1.63
N SER A 349 21.82 17.27 -2.85
CA SER A 349 22.83 18.02 -3.59
C SER A 349 23.11 19.38 -2.92
N VAL A 350 22.07 20.09 -2.47
CA VAL A 350 22.21 21.36 -1.76
C VAL A 350 22.90 21.18 -0.42
N LEU A 351 22.51 20.17 0.36
CA LEU A 351 23.16 19.84 1.64
C LEU A 351 24.62 19.41 1.45
N GLY A 352 24.91 18.69 0.36
CA GLY A 352 26.27 18.33 -0.02
C GLY A 352 27.13 19.54 -0.43
N TYR A 353 26.53 20.56 -1.07
CA TYR A 353 27.21 21.78 -1.45
C TYR A 353 27.55 22.67 -0.24
N TRP A 354 26.58 22.92 0.65
CA TRP A 354 26.79 23.74 1.87
C TRP A 354 27.87 23.21 2.81
N LYS A 355 28.29 21.97 2.60
CA LYS A 355 29.28 21.27 3.41
C LYS A 355 30.70 21.36 2.84
N ARG A 356 30.89 21.81 1.60
CA ARG A 356 32.20 22.18 1.04
C ARG A 356 32.49 23.64 1.35
#